data_AF-A0A7S1GQH1-F1
#
_entry.id   AF-A0A7S1GQH1-F1
#
_cell.length_a   1.000
_cell.length_b   1.000
_cell.length_c   1.000
_cell.angle_alpha   90.00
_cell.angle_beta   90.00
_cell.angle_gamma   90.00
#
_symmetry.space_group_name_H-M   'P 1'
#
loop_
_entity.id
_entity.type
_entity.pdbx_description
1 polymer ?
#
loop_
_entity_poly.entity_id
_entity_poly.type
_entity_poly.pdbx_seq_one_letter_code
_entity_poly.pdbx_strand_id
1 'polypeptide(L)'
;VLMNTAGQIRSKEEVETMDPYKTMAQITATDSLPPCDPLPRPLARLAGNGLLQYLRPQIASLCTKLYPTNPSNADKNLADTILRDSLDPGAIHVMISGSKLPSPRTANELLAADFGSSLSSSKENSGGESESVFRGPVLVAQGMLDPLNDSPSRAKLLGGLRSDITVTPINGGHCPHDEMPHDVAKAIMDWMNTKTQQSKSGAVKLDTTTAAAARKSV
;
A
#
# COMPACT_ATOMS: atom_id res chain seq x y z
N VAL A 1 -3.56 6.34 -6.25
CA VAL A 1 -2.42 5.66 -6.91
C VAL A 1 -1.49 5.18 -5.82
N LEU A 2 -0.99 3.96 -5.93
CA LEU A 2 0.00 3.36 -5.03
C LEU A 2 1.27 3.08 -5.83
N MET A 3 2.44 3.33 -5.25
CA MET A 3 3.75 3.11 -5.87
C MET A 3 4.60 2.30 -4.89
N ASN A 4 5.05 1.11 -5.29
CA ASN A 4 5.82 0.19 -4.43
C ASN A 4 5.35 0.16 -2.98
N THR A 5 4.03 0.01 -2.79
CA THR A 5 3.43 0.11 -1.45
C THR A 5 4.05 -0.93 -0.53
N ALA A 6 4.45 -0.53 0.68
CA ALA A 6 4.81 -1.44 1.76
C ALA A 6 3.55 -1.96 2.49
N GLY A 7 3.74 -2.75 3.54
CA GLY A 7 2.66 -3.25 4.39
C GLY A 7 2.21 -4.69 4.06
N GLN A 8 1.42 -5.25 4.98
CA GLN A 8 0.96 -6.63 4.90
C GLN A 8 -0.16 -6.78 3.87
N ILE A 9 -0.05 -7.82 3.05
CA ILE A 9 -1.09 -8.27 2.14
C ILE A 9 -1.23 -9.76 2.40
N ARG A 10 -2.43 -10.23 2.68
CA ARG A 10 -2.71 -11.65 2.88
C ARG A 10 -3.27 -12.24 1.60
N SER A 11 -2.94 -13.48 1.31
CA SER A 11 -3.61 -14.28 0.29
C SER A 11 -4.99 -14.71 0.77
N LYS A 12 -5.82 -15.18 -0.15
CA LYS A 12 -7.16 -15.67 0.18
C LYS A 12 -7.08 -16.90 1.10
N GLU A 13 -6.16 -17.79 0.79
CA GLU A 13 -5.90 -19.02 1.55
C GLU A 13 -5.43 -18.72 2.98
N GLU A 14 -4.55 -17.72 3.16
CA GLU A 14 -4.13 -17.29 4.50
C GLU A 14 -5.29 -16.75 5.33
N VAL A 15 -6.21 -16.02 4.72
CA VAL A 15 -7.39 -15.49 5.43
C VAL A 15 -8.37 -16.62 5.78
N GLU A 16 -8.63 -17.54 4.85
CA GLU A 16 -9.57 -18.65 5.05
C GLU A 16 -9.10 -19.68 6.08
N THR A 17 -7.79 -19.82 6.28
CA THR A 17 -7.21 -20.74 7.27
C THR A 17 -7.18 -20.17 8.69
N MET A 18 -7.30 -18.85 8.85
CA MET A 18 -7.37 -18.19 10.16
C MET A 18 -8.83 -18.13 10.62
N ASP A 19 -9.33 -19.14 11.32
CA ASP A 19 -10.70 -19.16 11.86
C ASP A 19 -10.71 -19.04 13.41
N PRO A 20 -11.36 -18.02 14.01
CA PRO A 20 -12.04 -16.90 13.37
C PRO A 20 -11.07 -15.80 12.91
N TYR A 21 -11.21 -15.36 11.67
CA TYR A 21 -10.44 -14.24 11.14
C TYR A 21 -11.00 -12.92 11.70
N LYS A 22 -10.13 -12.09 12.26
CA LYS A 22 -10.46 -10.72 12.66
C LYS A 22 -9.52 -9.73 11.99
N THR A 23 -10.10 -8.67 11.42
CA THR A 23 -9.34 -7.53 10.90
C THR A 23 -8.71 -6.73 12.03
N MET A 24 -7.64 -5.97 11.75
CA MET A 24 -7.04 -5.11 12.77
C MET A 24 -8.00 -4.01 13.22
N ALA A 25 -8.85 -3.52 12.32
CA ALA A 25 -9.88 -2.55 12.67
C ALA A 25 -10.95 -3.12 13.63
N GLN A 26 -11.43 -4.35 13.41
CA GLN A 26 -12.32 -5.02 14.37
C GLN A 26 -11.64 -5.22 15.73
N ILE A 27 -10.40 -5.69 15.75
CA ILE A 27 -9.64 -5.88 17.01
C ILE A 27 -9.50 -4.56 17.77
N THR A 28 -9.26 -3.47 17.05
CA THR A 28 -9.14 -2.13 17.63
C THR A 28 -10.50 -1.64 18.15
N ALA A 29 -11.58 -1.82 17.40
CA ALA A 29 -12.92 -1.40 17.77
C ALA A 29 -13.46 -2.14 19.00
N THR A 30 -13.05 -3.40 19.20
CA THR A 30 -13.44 -4.21 20.36
C THR A 30 -12.46 -4.12 21.54
N ASP A 31 -11.58 -3.13 21.55
CA ASP A 31 -10.52 -2.94 22.57
C ASP A 31 -9.76 -4.25 22.88
N SER A 32 -9.52 -5.05 21.84
CA SER A 32 -8.94 -6.39 21.94
C SER A 32 -7.47 -6.41 21.49
N LEU A 33 -6.83 -5.25 21.41
CA LEU A 33 -5.41 -5.16 21.10
C LEU A 33 -4.60 -5.80 22.23
N PRO A 34 -3.53 -6.56 21.90
CA PRO A 34 -2.66 -7.09 22.93
C PRO A 34 -2.01 -5.93 23.72
N PRO A 35 -1.70 -6.13 25.01
CA PRO A 35 -0.94 -5.15 25.78
C PRO A 35 0.34 -4.76 25.04
N CYS A 36 0.65 -3.46 25.05
CA CYS A 36 1.91 -2.98 24.50
C CYS A 36 3.06 -3.52 25.37
N ASP A 37 3.85 -4.43 24.83
CA ASP A 37 5.03 -5.00 25.48
C ASP A 37 6.31 -4.59 24.71
N PRO A 38 6.71 -3.32 24.77
CA PRO A 38 7.86 -2.83 24.02
C PRO A 38 9.17 -3.25 24.69
N LEU A 39 10.23 -3.35 23.88
CA LEU A 39 11.58 -3.54 24.38
C LEU A 39 11.94 -2.50 25.47
N PRO A 40 12.61 -2.91 26.57
CA PRO A 40 13.08 -1.97 27.58
C PRO A 40 13.88 -0.83 26.95
N ARG A 41 13.59 0.42 27.34
CA ARG A 41 14.15 1.62 26.68
C ARG A 41 15.68 1.57 26.49
N PRO A 42 16.50 1.14 27.46
CA PRO A 42 17.95 1.06 27.25
C PRO A 42 18.33 0.07 26.15
N LEU A 43 17.67 -1.09 26.11
CA LEU A 43 17.89 -2.12 25.09
C LEU A 43 17.44 -1.64 23.71
N ALA A 44 16.27 -1.02 23.63
CA ALA A 44 15.77 -0.43 22.38
C ALA A 44 16.73 0.63 21.83
N ARG A 45 17.27 1.51 22.70
CA ARG A 45 18.28 2.51 22.30
C ARG A 45 19.57 1.87 21.83
N LEU A 46 20.05 0.82 22.50
CA LEU A 46 21.25 0.08 22.09
C LEU A 46 21.05 -0.52 20.70
N ALA A 47 19.94 -1.23 20.49
CA ALA A 47 19.61 -1.84 19.21
C ALA A 47 19.45 -0.80 18.09
N GLY A 48 18.71 0.29 18.34
CA GLY A 48 18.51 1.36 17.37
C GLY A 48 19.82 2.09 16.99
N ASN A 49 20.69 2.37 17.97
CA ASN A 49 21.99 2.96 17.70
C ASN A 49 22.90 2.00 16.92
N GLY A 50 22.90 0.71 17.25
CA GLY A 50 23.64 -0.30 16.50
C GLY A 50 23.18 -0.37 15.05
N LEU A 51 21.87 -0.35 14.80
CA LEU A 51 21.30 -0.36 13.46
C LEU A 51 21.70 0.91 12.67
N LEU A 52 21.61 2.10 13.28
CA LEU A 52 22.04 3.34 12.64
C LEU A 52 23.54 3.33 12.31
N GLN A 53 24.38 2.86 13.23
CA GLN A 53 25.83 2.73 13.01
C GLN A 53 26.15 1.76 11.87
N TYR A 54 25.38 0.67 11.74
CA TYR A 54 25.54 -0.29 10.66
C TYR A 54 25.09 0.26 9.29
N LEU A 55 23.97 0.97 9.23
CA LEU A 55 23.38 1.44 7.97
C LEU A 55 24.07 2.68 7.39
N ARG A 56 24.46 3.65 8.23
CA ARG A 56 25.06 4.93 7.80
C ARG A 56 26.23 4.79 6.81
N PRO A 57 27.25 3.94 7.04
CA PRO A 57 28.36 3.79 6.09
C PRO A 57 27.94 3.17 4.75
N GLN A 58 26.77 2.52 4.70
CA GLN A 58 26.29 1.79 3.52
C GLN A 58 25.25 2.59 2.70
N ILE A 59 24.86 3.80 3.13
CA ILE A 59 23.76 4.57 2.53
C ILE A 59 23.92 4.68 1.00
N ALA A 60 25.08 5.10 0.50
CA ALA A 60 25.31 5.27 -0.94
C ALA A 60 25.14 3.94 -1.70
N SER A 61 25.76 2.87 -1.22
CA SER A 61 25.66 1.54 -1.83
C SER A 61 24.23 1.00 -1.83
N LEU A 62 23.50 1.20 -0.72
CA LEU A 62 22.09 0.83 -0.60
C LEU A 62 21.23 1.65 -1.58
N CYS A 63 21.45 2.96 -1.70
CA CYS A 63 20.73 3.79 -2.66
C CYS A 63 20.98 3.30 -4.09
N THR A 64 22.23 3.10 -4.51
CA THR A 64 22.54 2.56 -5.85
C THR A 64 21.87 1.20 -6.09
N LYS A 65 21.84 0.32 -5.09
CA LYS A 65 21.18 -0.99 -5.18
C LYS A 65 19.66 -0.85 -5.38
N LEU A 66 19.03 0.15 -4.76
CA LEU A 66 17.59 0.39 -4.85
C LEU A 66 17.15 0.99 -6.20
N TYR A 67 18.12 1.44 -7.01
CA TYR A 67 17.93 2.06 -8.33
C TYR A 67 18.65 1.24 -9.43
N PRO A 68 18.22 -0.02 -9.67
CA PRO A 68 18.91 -0.96 -10.55
C PRO A 68 18.89 -0.58 -12.04
N THR A 69 17.90 0.20 -12.47
CA THR A 69 17.70 0.62 -13.87
C THR A 69 18.37 1.94 -14.16
N ASN A 70 18.28 2.90 -13.24
CA ASN A 70 18.95 4.18 -13.35
C ASN A 70 19.68 4.55 -12.05
N PRO A 71 20.86 3.94 -11.79
CA PRO A 71 21.61 4.16 -10.57
C PRO A 71 22.14 5.59 -10.45
N SER A 72 22.19 6.36 -11.55
CA SER A 72 22.66 7.75 -11.53
C SER A 72 21.70 8.71 -10.82
N ASN A 73 20.42 8.34 -10.68
CA ASN A 73 19.44 9.09 -9.88
C ASN A 73 19.71 8.96 -8.37
N ALA A 74 20.36 7.88 -7.93
CA ALA A 74 20.85 7.71 -6.57
C ALA A 74 22.16 8.49 -6.36
N ASP A 75 22.07 9.82 -6.50
CA ASP A 75 23.22 10.69 -6.50
C ASP A 75 23.81 10.91 -5.08
N LYS A 76 24.95 11.61 -5.04
CA LYS A 76 25.62 11.94 -3.78
C LYS A 76 24.76 12.86 -2.90
N ASN A 77 23.98 13.77 -3.50
CA ASN A 77 23.16 14.71 -2.74
C ASN A 77 22.06 13.98 -1.95
N LEU A 78 21.42 12.98 -2.56
CA LEU A 78 20.46 12.09 -1.93
C LEU A 78 21.11 11.35 -0.75
N ALA A 79 22.27 10.72 -0.99
CA ALA A 79 22.98 9.97 0.05
C ALA A 79 23.42 10.87 1.22
N ASP A 80 23.94 12.07 0.94
CA ASP A 80 24.33 13.05 1.97
C ASP A 80 23.13 13.55 2.77
N THR A 81 21.99 13.76 2.11
CA THR A 81 20.73 14.18 2.75
C THR A 81 20.20 13.10 3.69
N ILE A 82 20.20 11.84 3.26
CA ILE A 82 19.83 10.70 4.10
C ILE A 82 20.79 10.60 5.30
N LEU A 83 22.09 10.78 5.08
CA LEU A 83 23.08 10.75 6.17
C LEU A 83 22.81 11.88 7.17
N ARG A 84 22.62 13.11 6.70
CA ARG A 84 22.26 14.27 7.53
C ARG A 84 21.02 13.99 8.38
N ASP A 85 19.94 13.50 7.76
CA ASP A 85 18.68 13.23 8.46
C ASP A 85 18.82 12.06 9.44
N SER A 86 19.64 11.07 9.11
CA SER A 86 19.95 9.98 10.03
C SER A 86 20.71 10.45 11.28
N LEU A 87 21.42 11.58 11.22
CA LEU A 87 22.18 12.18 12.33
C LEU A 87 21.32 13.08 13.21
N ASP A 88 20.06 13.31 12.85
CA ASP A 88 19.13 14.07 13.67
C ASP A 88 19.02 13.46 15.09
N PRO A 89 19.03 14.27 16.17
CA PRO A 89 18.89 13.77 17.54
C PRO A 89 17.63 12.92 17.77
N GLY A 90 16.58 13.17 16.99
CA GLY A 90 15.31 12.44 17.01
C GLY A 90 15.31 11.15 16.18
N ALA A 91 16.30 10.90 15.31
CA ALA A 91 16.33 9.72 14.45
C ALA A 91 16.25 8.41 15.25
N ILE A 92 16.91 8.35 16.41
CA ILE A 92 16.85 7.19 17.30
C ILE A 92 15.42 6.92 17.82
N HIS A 93 14.61 7.96 18.01
CA HIS A 93 13.23 7.82 18.47
C HIS A 93 12.33 7.19 17.41
N VAL A 94 12.59 7.47 16.13
CA VAL A 94 11.95 6.78 15.00
C VAL A 94 12.37 5.31 14.96
N MET A 95 13.65 5.00 15.13
CA MET A 95 14.12 3.61 15.10
C MET A 95 13.48 2.76 16.20
N ILE A 96 13.34 3.29 17.41
CA ILE A 96 12.75 2.54 18.53
C ILE A 96 11.22 2.55 18.53
N SER A 97 10.56 3.44 17.77
CA SER A 97 9.09 3.50 17.75
C SER A 97 8.48 2.24 17.15
N GLY A 98 9.19 1.54 16.27
CA GLY A 98 8.74 0.25 15.70
C GLY A 98 8.40 -0.80 16.78
N SER A 99 9.05 -0.77 17.94
CA SER A 99 8.75 -1.66 19.07
C SER A 99 7.47 -1.31 19.84
N LYS A 100 6.84 -0.17 19.54
CA LYS A 100 5.69 0.37 20.27
C LYS A 100 4.42 0.44 19.43
N LEU A 101 4.52 0.23 18.13
CA LEU A 101 3.38 0.32 17.24
C LEU A 101 2.62 -1.01 17.23
N PRO A 102 1.27 -0.99 17.28
CA PRO A 102 0.49 -2.19 17.05
C PRO A 102 0.67 -2.68 15.61
N SER A 103 0.24 -3.91 15.35
CA SER A 103 0.20 -4.45 13.99
C SER A 103 -0.58 -3.51 13.05
N PRO A 104 -0.03 -3.14 11.89
CA PRO A 104 -0.72 -2.26 10.96
C PRO A 104 -1.92 -2.98 10.32
N ARG A 105 -2.92 -2.21 9.89
CA ARG A 105 -3.99 -2.72 9.04
C ARG A 105 -3.41 -3.27 7.73
N THR A 106 -3.99 -4.37 7.26
CA THR A 106 -3.57 -4.98 5.98
C THR A 106 -4.06 -4.16 4.79
N ALA A 107 -3.40 -4.31 3.63
CA ALA A 107 -3.92 -3.75 2.38
C ALA A 107 -5.30 -4.31 2.02
N ASN A 108 -5.59 -5.56 2.42
CA ASN A 108 -6.91 -6.18 2.27
C ASN A 108 -7.99 -5.31 2.92
N GLU A 109 -7.77 -4.90 4.18
CA GLU A 109 -8.67 -4.01 4.92
C GLU A 109 -8.77 -2.63 4.26
N LEU A 110 -7.62 -1.99 4.01
CA LEU A 110 -7.58 -0.60 3.55
C LEU A 110 -8.18 -0.43 2.14
N LEU A 111 -8.04 -1.43 1.27
CA LEU A 111 -8.48 -1.37 -0.12
C LEU A 111 -9.82 -2.07 -0.36
N ALA A 112 -10.57 -2.38 0.69
CA ALA A 112 -11.87 -3.03 0.61
C ALA A 112 -11.82 -4.31 -0.26
N ALA A 113 -10.82 -5.16 -0.01
CA ALA A 113 -10.63 -6.39 -0.77
C ALA A 113 -11.82 -7.34 -0.63
N ASP A 114 -12.00 -8.19 -1.64
CA ASP A 114 -13.05 -9.21 -1.70
C ASP A 114 -12.90 -10.29 -0.61
N PHE A 115 -11.75 -10.32 0.06
CA PHE A 115 -11.44 -11.17 1.21
C PHE A 115 -10.49 -10.46 2.17
N GLY A 116 -10.51 -10.83 3.45
CA GLY A 116 -9.62 -10.26 4.47
C GLY A 116 -9.93 -8.81 4.87
N SER A 117 -10.99 -8.23 4.31
CA SER A 117 -11.55 -6.93 4.69
C SER A 117 -12.80 -7.11 5.56
N SER A 118 -13.15 -6.10 6.35
CA SER A 118 -14.38 -6.11 7.17
C SER A 118 -15.66 -6.20 6.34
N LEU A 119 -15.62 -5.78 5.08
CA LEU A 119 -16.74 -5.86 4.14
C LEU A 119 -16.91 -7.27 3.54
N SER A 120 -15.84 -8.07 3.50
CA SER A 120 -15.87 -9.44 2.97
C SER A 120 -16.42 -10.47 3.96
N SER A 121 -16.43 -10.16 5.25
CA SER A 121 -16.99 -11.01 6.31
C SER A 121 -18.48 -10.74 6.46
N SER A 122 -19.34 -11.63 5.94
CA SER A 122 -20.79 -11.46 5.90
C SER A 122 -21.48 -11.42 7.29
N LYS A 123 -22.21 -10.33 7.52
CA LYS A 123 -23.56 -10.18 8.14
C LYS A 123 -23.85 -10.47 9.62
N GLU A 124 -23.04 -11.16 10.43
CA GLU A 124 -23.50 -11.49 11.80
C GLU A 124 -22.95 -10.62 12.94
N ASN A 125 -21.94 -9.78 12.72
CA ASN A 125 -21.39 -8.90 13.76
C ASN A 125 -21.19 -7.45 13.28
N SER A 126 -22.16 -6.90 12.54
CA SER A 126 -22.18 -5.51 12.09
C SER A 126 -22.65 -4.56 13.20
N GLY A 127 -22.06 -4.66 14.38
CA GLY A 127 -22.28 -3.75 15.50
C GLY A 127 -20.99 -3.03 15.84
N GLY A 128 -20.70 -1.90 15.18
CA GLY A 128 -19.61 -1.02 15.61
C GLY A 128 -18.87 -0.33 14.46
N GLU A 129 -19.32 0.87 14.14
CA GLU A 129 -18.64 1.98 13.45
C GLU A 129 -18.00 1.77 12.07
N SER A 130 -18.13 2.82 11.24
CA SER A 130 -17.70 2.87 9.85
C SER A 130 -16.18 2.79 9.74
N GLU A 131 -15.63 1.60 9.50
CA GLU A 131 -14.23 1.47 9.09
C GLU A 131 -13.94 2.33 7.86
N SER A 132 -12.95 3.22 7.96
CA SER A 132 -12.49 3.97 6.79
C SER A 132 -11.75 3.01 5.85
N VAL A 133 -12.39 2.71 4.71
CA VAL A 133 -11.84 1.88 3.63
C VAL A 133 -11.94 2.60 2.29
N PHE A 134 -11.03 2.31 1.37
CA PHE A 134 -11.04 2.91 0.03
C PHE A 134 -11.61 1.95 -1.02
N ARG A 135 -12.81 2.28 -1.52
CA ARG A 135 -13.54 1.47 -2.52
C ARG A 135 -13.34 1.93 -3.96
N GLY A 136 -12.78 3.13 -4.17
CA GLY A 136 -12.58 3.68 -5.50
C GLY A 136 -11.57 2.87 -6.33
N PRO A 137 -11.49 3.08 -7.66
CA PRO A 137 -10.48 2.43 -8.48
C PRO A 137 -9.06 2.73 -7.99
N VAL A 138 -8.17 1.74 -8.05
CA VAL A 138 -6.77 1.90 -7.62
C VAL A 138 -5.83 1.57 -8.77
N LEU A 139 -4.81 2.41 -8.97
CA LEU A 139 -3.62 2.06 -9.75
C LEU A 139 -2.49 1.68 -8.80
N VAL A 140 -1.82 0.57 -9.08
CA VAL A 140 -0.57 0.14 -8.45
C VAL A 140 0.53 0.19 -9.50
N ALA A 141 1.39 1.20 -9.44
CA ALA A 141 2.60 1.27 -10.26
C ALA A 141 3.74 0.57 -9.50
N GLN A 142 4.09 -0.65 -9.92
CA GLN A 142 5.03 -1.51 -9.20
C GLN A 142 6.36 -1.60 -9.95
N GLY A 143 7.43 -1.09 -9.36
CA GLY A 143 8.81 -1.39 -9.73
C GLY A 143 9.09 -2.88 -9.55
N MET A 144 9.32 -3.57 -10.66
CA MET A 144 9.48 -5.03 -10.74
C MET A 144 10.89 -5.49 -10.38
N LEU A 145 11.82 -4.55 -10.18
CA LEU A 145 13.20 -4.81 -9.80
C LEU A 145 13.51 -4.37 -8.37
N ASP A 146 12.48 -4.10 -7.55
CA ASP A 146 12.64 -3.70 -6.16
C ASP A 146 13.38 -4.81 -5.37
N PRO A 147 14.59 -4.55 -4.86
CA PRO A 147 15.38 -5.58 -4.18
C PRO A 147 14.97 -5.79 -2.71
N LEU A 148 14.01 -5.01 -2.18
CA LEU A 148 13.56 -5.11 -0.79
C LEU A 148 12.39 -6.09 -0.59
N ASN A 149 11.72 -6.51 -1.66
CA ASN A 149 10.63 -7.47 -1.59
C ASN A 149 10.52 -8.30 -2.88
N ASP A 150 9.76 -9.39 -2.82
CA ASP A 150 9.33 -10.13 -4.02
C ASP A 150 8.24 -9.32 -4.75
N SER A 151 8.67 -8.36 -5.57
CA SER A 151 7.78 -7.43 -6.27
C SER A 151 6.84 -8.11 -7.26
N PRO A 152 7.22 -9.17 -8.03
CA PRO A 152 6.26 -9.93 -8.83
C PRO A 152 5.13 -10.57 -8.02
N SER A 153 5.46 -11.29 -6.95
CA SER A 153 4.43 -11.92 -6.10
C SER A 153 3.56 -10.88 -5.43
N ARG A 154 4.16 -9.77 -4.98
CA ARG A 154 3.44 -8.65 -4.37
C ARG A 154 2.48 -7.97 -5.34
N ALA A 155 2.91 -7.72 -6.58
CA ALA A 155 2.07 -7.17 -7.65
C ALA A 155 0.85 -8.07 -7.89
N LYS A 156 1.07 -9.39 -7.96
CA LYS A 156 0.01 -10.39 -8.13
C LYS A 156 -0.98 -10.37 -6.97
N LEU A 157 -0.49 -10.32 -5.72
CA LEU A 157 -1.36 -10.25 -4.54
C LEU A 157 -2.22 -8.99 -4.55
N LEU A 158 -1.65 -7.82 -4.83
CA LEU A 158 -2.39 -6.55 -4.91
C LEU A 158 -3.47 -6.58 -6.00
N GLY A 159 -3.15 -7.08 -7.19
CA GLY A 159 -4.13 -7.21 -8.28
C GLY A 159 -5.22 -8.23 -7.98
N GLY A 160 -4.96 -9.21 -7.11
CA GLY A 160 -5.91 -10.22 -6.68
C GLY A 160 -6.88 -9.77 -5.58
N LEU A 161 -6.66 -8.60 -4.96
CA LEU A 161 -7.50 -8.14 -3.84
C LEU A 161 -8.94 -7.81 -4.27
N ARG A 162 -9.12 -7.23 -5.47
CA ARG A 162 -10.42 -7.01 -6.13
C ARG A 162 -10.26 -6.53 -7.57
N SER A 163 -11.32 -6.64 -8.37
CA SER A 163 -11.33 -6.33 -9.81
C SER A 163 -11.00 -4.88 -10.20
N ASP A 164 -11.22 -3.92 -9.31
CA ASP A 164 -11.01 -2.49 -9.59
C ASP A 164 -9.59 -1.98 -9.31
N ILE A 165 -8.67 -2.89 -9.00
CA ILE A 165 -7.24 -2.62 -8.84
C ILE A 165 -6.54 -2.93 -10.16
N THR A 166 -5.93 -1.91 -10.76
CA THR A 166 -5.08 -2.04 -11.94
C THR A 166 -3.63 -2.05 -11.50
N VAL A 167 -2.90 -3.12 -11.83
CA VAL A 167 -1.45 -3.20 -11.57
C VAL A 167 -0.70 -2.95 -12.86
N THR A 168 0.21 -1.98 -12.82
CA THR A 168 1.09 -1.63 -13.94
C THR A 168 2.54 -1.91 -13.54
N PRO A 169 3.20 -2.87 -14.20
CA PRO A 169 4.61 -3.13 -13.95
C PRO A 169 5.46 -1.97 -14.50
N ILE A 170 6.44 -1.54 -13.72
CA ILE A 170 7.43 -0.53 -14.06
C ILE A 170 8.80 -1.21 -14.03
N ASN A 171 9.61 -0.97 -15.06
CA ASN A 171 10.98 -1.47 -15.12
C ASN A 171 11.91 -0.59 -14.26
N GLY A 172 11.69 -0.61 -12.94
CA GLY A 172 12.46 0.14 -11.95
C GLY A 172 12.49 -0.60 -10.62
N GLY A 173 13.31 -0.10 -9.70
CA GLY A 173 13.55 -0.65 -8.37
C GLY A 173 12.56 -0.14 -7.33
N HIS A 174 13.08 0.24 -6.16
CA HIS A 174 12.26 0.54 -4.97
C HIS A 174 11.50 1.87 -5.07
N CYS A 175 12.10 2.86 -5.73
CA CYS A 175 11.53 4.20 -5.93
C CYS A 175 11.19 4.43 -7.41
N PRO A 176 10.25 3.69 -8.01
CA PRO A 176 10.02 3.73 -9.45
C PRO A 176 9.57 5.12 -9.95
N HIS A 177 8.99 5.94 -9.09
CA HIS A 177 8.55 7.30 -9.41
C HIS A 177 9.71 8.29 -9.53
N ASP A 178 10.82 8.03 -8.83
CA ASP A 178 12.03 8.83 -8.90
C ASP A 178 12.99 8.27 -9.96
N GLU A 179 13.10 6.94 -10.05
CA GLU A 179 13.98 6.25 -11.00
C GLU A 179 13.45 6.27 -12.45
N MET A 180 12.15 6.00 -12.62
CA MET A 180 11.46 5.91 -13.91
C MET A 180 10.25 6.87 -13.98
N PRO A 181 10.46 8.19 -13.79
CA PRO A 181 9.38 9.16 -13.64
C PRO A 181 8.45 9.22 -14.86
N HIS A 182 8.99 9.08 -16.07
CA HIS A 182 8.19 9.09 -17.30
C HIS A 182 7.27 7.88 -17.42
N ASP A 183 7.75 6.69 -17.05
CA ASP A 183 6.94 5.46 -17.12
C ASP A 183 5.82 5.49 -16.08
N VAL A 184 6.12 5.97 -14.86
CA VAL A 184 5.12 6.14 -13.80
C VAL A 184 4.09 7.20 -14.20
N ALA A 185 4.53 8.35 -14.72
CA ALA A 185 3.62 9.39 -15.19
C ALA A 185 2.71 8.88 -16.32
N LYS A 186 3.27 8.13 -17.28
CA LYS A 186 2.51 7.50 -18.36
C LYS A 186 1.48 6.52 -17.81
N ALA A 187 1.86 5.65 -16.86
CA ALA A 187 0.93 4.71 -16.23
C ALA A 187 -0.25 5.42 -15.56
N ILE A 188 0.01 6.53 -14.85
CA ILE A 188 -1.04 7.36 -14.22
C ILE A 188 -1.96 7.95 -15.29
N MET A 189 -1.40 8.56 -16.33
CA MET A 189 -2.17 9.20 -17.41
C MET A 189 -3.04 8.18 -18.16
N ASP A 190 -2.48 7.05 -18.56
CA ASP A 190 -3.20 5.98 -19.26
C ASP A 190 -4.34 5.42 -18.41
N TRP A 191 -4.09 5.22 -17.12
CA TRP A 191 -5.10 4.75 -16.17
C TRP A 191 -6.23 5.78 -15.96
N MET A 192 -5.89 7.05 -15.74
CA MET A 192 -6.90 8.12 -15.58
C MET A 192 -7.77 8.27 -16.82
N ASN A 193 -7.17 8.21 -18.01
CA ASN A 193 -7.89 8.27 -19.28
C ASN A 193 -8.85 7.08 -19.42
N THR A 194 -8.39 5.87 -19.09
CA THR A 194 -9.22 4.65 -19.11
C THR A 194 -10.41 4.77 -18.16
N LYS A 195 -10.18 5.19 -16.90
CA LYS A 195 -11.24 5.33 -15.89
C LYS A 195 -12.22 6.46 -16.23
N THR A 196 -11.73 7.56 -16.80
CA THR A 196 -12.58 8.66 -17.28
C THR A 196 -13.48 8.19 -18.43
N GLN A 197 -12.95 7.45 -19.41
CA GLN A 197 -13.74 6.90 -20.50
C GLN A 197 -14.79 5.88 -20.02
N GLN A 198 -14.45 5.02 -19.06
CA GLN A 198 -15.39 4.07 -18.45
C GLN A 198 -16.56 4.80 -17.75
N SER A 199 -16.28 5.89 -17.02
CA SER A 199 -17.33 6.68 -16.36
C SER A 199 -18.31 7.31 -17.37
N LYS A 200 -17.79 7.84 -18.49
CA LYS A 200 -18.60 8.45 -19.55
C LYS A 200 -19.45 7.42 -20.29
N SER A 201 -18.89 6.27 -20.61
CA SER A 201 -19.63 5.19 -21.29
C SER A 201 -20.67 4.51 -20.39
N GLY A 202 -20.45 4.49 -19.06
CA GLY A 202 -21.44 4.03 -18.09
C GLY A 202 -22.61 5.01 -17.90
N ALA A 203 -22.34 6.32 -17.95
CA ALA A 203 -23.36 7.36 -17.85
C ALA A 203 -24.30 7.43 -19.09
N VAL A 204 -23.86 6.96 -20.25
CA VAL A 204 -24.65 6.98 -21.50
C VAL A 204 -25.67 5.82 -21.59
N LYS A 205 -25.69 4.88 -20.63
CA LYS A 205 -26.59 3.70 -20.65
C LYS A 205 -27.87 3.82 -19.83
N LEU A 206 -28.15 4.96 -19.18
CA LEU A 206 -29.46 5.23 -18.58
C LEU A 206 -30.28 6.13 -19.54
N ASP A 207 -31.51 5.70 -19.81
CA ASP A 207 -32.59 6.41 -20.51
C ASP A 207 -32.50 6.59 -22.04
N THR A 208 -33.00 5.58 -22.77
CA THR A 208 -33.78 5.85 -24.00
C THR A 208 -35.00 4.93 -24.21
N THR A 209 -35.25 3.93 -23.36
CA THR A 209 -36.36 2.97 -23.61
C THR A 209 -37.70 3.36 -22.96
N THR A 210 -37.75 4.34 -22.05
CA THR A 210 -38.99 4.66 -21.29
C THR A 210 -39.76 5.89 -21.78
N ALA A 211 -39.33 6.54 -22.87
CA ALA A 211 -40.00 7.76 -23.38
C ALA A 211 -41.02 7.51 -24.52
N ALA A 212 -41.11 6.28 -25.06
CA ALA A 212 -41.96 5.99 -26.23
C ALA A 212 -43.39 5.51 -25.89
N ALA A 213 -43.70 5.18 -24.63
CA ALA A 213 -45.00 4.60 -24.27
C ALA A 213 -46.09 5.62 -23.86
N ALA A 214 -45.75 6.90 -23.65
CA ALA A 214 -46.68 7.88 -23.07
C ALA A 214 -47.33 8.86 -24.07
N ARG A 215 -47.22 8.65 -25.40
CA ARG A 215 -47.76 9.58 -26.43
C ARG A 215 -48.85 8.98 -27.33
N LYS A 216 -49.58 7.95 -26.89
CA LYS A 216 -50.75 7.42 -27.60
C LYS A 216 -51.97 7.28 -26.68
N SER A 217 -52.38 8.35 -26.01
CA SER A 217 -53.67 8.41 -25.30
C SER A 217 -54.10 9.85 -24.97
N VAL A 218 -54.35 10.70 -25.98
CA VAL A 218 -55.29 11.83 -25.90
C VAL A 218 -55.92 12.03 -27.27
#